data_AF-A0AAN9G6Q9-F1
#
_entry.id   AF-A0AAN9G6Q9-F1
#
_cell.length_a   1.000
_cell.length_b   1.000
_cell.length_c   1.000
_cell.angle_alpha   90.00
_cell.angle_beta   90.00
_cell.angle_gamma   90.00
#
_symmetry.space_group_name_H-M   'P 1'
#
loop_
_entity.id
_entity.type
_entity.pdbx_description
1 polymer ?
#
loop_
_entity_poly.entity_id
_entity_poly.type
_entity_poly.pdbx_seq_one_letter_code
_entity_poly.pdbx_strand_id
1 'polypeptide(L)'
;MLPAAKYLVQIVMAGTQVVGRAFMRALRQEFAASQQAAQKAGGGKQGTRRAAADTVQGMTLQEALQILNLKGVEDVEALQKNYEHLFNANDKSKGGSFYIQSKVVRAKERIESELKDQHDMAQKKQTRKNTEET
;
A
#
# COMPACT_ATOMS: atom_id res chain seq x y z
N MET A 1 -8.14 43.73 -32.06
CA MET A 1 -7.29 42.58 -31.73
C MET A 1 -7.95 41.75 -30.62
N LEU A 2 -8.29 40.49 -30.95
CA LEU A 2 -8.62 39.30 -30.13
C LEU A 2 -9.59 39.38 -28.92
N PRO A 3 -10.92 39.48 -29.15
CA PRO A 3 -11.95 39.13 -28.17
C PRO A 3 -11.92 37.63 -27.75
N ALA A 4 -11.36 36.75 -28.58
CA ALA A 4 -11.27 35.30 -28.34
C ALA A 4 -10.43 34.91 -27.10
N ALA A 5 -9.37 35.67 -26.80
CA ALA A 5 -8.51 35.41 -25.65
C ALA A 5 -9.26 35.58 -24.31
N LYS A 6 -10.21 36.51 -24.24
CA LYS A 6 -10.99 36.81 -23.03
C LYS A 6 -11.95 35.66 -22.68
N TYR A 7 -12.56 35.05 -23.69
CA TYR A 7 -13.44 33.89 -23.50
C TYR A 7 -12.65 32.62 -23.17
N LEU A 8 -11.48 32.40 -23.78
CA LEU A 8 -10.61 31.27 -23.41
C LEU A 8 -10.15 31.34 -21.96
N VAL A 9 -9.76 32.52 -21.48
CA VAL A 9 -9.37 32.71 -20.07
C VAL A 9 -10.54 32.42 -19.12
N GLN A 10 -11.77 32.79 -19.47
CA GLN A 10 -12.96 32.49 -18.67
C GLN A 10 -13.28 30.98 -18.64
N ILE A 11 -13.16 30.28 -19.76
CA ILE A 11 -13.37 28.83 -19.84
C ILE A 11 -12.31 28.09 -19.02
N VAL A 12 -11.04 28.50 -19.11
CA VAL A 12 -9.95 27.87 -18.34
C VAL A 12 -10.11 28.12 -16.84
N MET A 13 -10.47 29.33 -16.41
CA MET A 13 -10.73 29.62 -15.00
C MET A 13 -11.94 28.86 -14.44
N ALA A 14 -13.03 28.73 -15.22
CA ALA A 14 -14.19 27.97 -14.80
C ALA A 14 -13.90 26.46 -14.71
N GLY A 15 -13.15 25.92 -15.68
CA GLY A 15 -12.76 24.51 -15.71
C GLY A 15 -11.82 24.11 -14.56
N THR A 16 -10.86 24.98 -14.22
CA THR A 16 -9.90 24.72 -13.13
C THR A 16 -10.56 24.71 -11.74
N GLN A 17 -11.59 25.53 -11.50
CA GLN A 17 -12.30 25.52 -10.22
C GLN A 17 -13.10 24.22 -9.97
N VAL A 18 -13.67 23.63 -11.02
CA VAL A 18 -14.47 22.40 -10.92
C VAL A 18 -13.57 21.17 -10.80
N VAL A 19 -12.58 21.04 -11.69
CA VAL A 19 -11.66 19.90 -11.70
C VAL A 19 -10.73 19.92 -10.48
N GLY A 20 -10.23 21.10 -10.10
CA GLY A 20 -9.36 21.26 -8.93
C GLY A 20 -10.07 20.94 -7.61
N ARG A 21 -11.35 21.31 -7.46
CA ARG A 21 -12.13 20.95 -6.26
C ARG A 21 -12.40 19.45 -6.18
N ALA A 22 -12.75 18.80 -7.28
CA ALA A 22 -12.96 17.35 -7.31
C ALA A 22 -11.66 16.58 -6.98
N PHE A 23 -10.53 16.99 -7.59
CA PHE A 23 -9.22 16.40 -7.33
C PHE A 23 -8.76 16.62 -5.89
N MET A 24 -8.94 17.83 -5.34
CA MET A 24 -8.67 18.09 -3.92
C MET A 24 -9.58 17.29 -2.99
N ARG A 25 -10.85 17.03 -3.33
CA ARG A 25 -11.74 16.19 -2.49
C ARG A 25 -11.37 14.71 -2.53
N ALA A 26 -10.99 14.18 -3.69
CA ALA A 26 -10.47 12.82 -3.81
C ALA A 26 -9.16 12.65 -3.01
N LEU A 27 -8.20 13.57 -3.18
CA LEU A 27 -6.95 13.53 -2.41
C LEU A 27 -7.18 13.71 -0.91
N ARG A 28 -8.06 14.63 -0.49
CA ARG A 28 -8.32 14.85 0.95
C ARG A 28 -9.04 13.67 1.59
N GLN A 29 -9.86 12.93 0.85
CA GLN A 29 -10.50 11.70 1.33
C GLN A 29 -9.50 10.55 1.44
N GLU A 30 -8.62 10.35 0.46
CA GLU A 30 -7.54 9.36 0.56
C GLU A 30 -6.54 9.71 1.65
N PHE A 31 -6.10 10.97 1.77
CA PHE A 31 -5.16 11.38 2.81
C PHE A 31 -5.78 11.36 4.22
N ALA A 32 -7.04 11.74 4.38
CA ALA A 32 -7.71 11.67 5.69
C ALA A 32 -8.02 10.23 6.09
N ALA A 33 -8.47 9.40 5.15
CA ALA A 33 -8.68 7.97 5.39
C ALA A 33 -7.35 7.26 5.67
N SER A 34 -6.28 7.62 4.97
CA SER A 34 -4.93 7.06 5.15
C SER A 34 -4.27 7.57 6.44
N GLN A 35 -4.45 8.84 6.83
CA GLN A 35 -3.99 9.33 8.15
C GLN A 35 -4.79 8.75 9.31
N GLN A 36 -6.11 8.58 9.17
CA GLN A 36 -6.92 7.92 10.19
C GLN A 36 -6.62 6.42 10.27
N ALA A 37 -6.34 5.77 9.12
CA ALA A 37 -5.86 4.40 9.08
C ALA A 37 -4.45 4.28 9.68
N ALA A 38 -3.53 5.20 9.43
CA ALA A 38 -2.20 5.21 10.04
C ALA A 38 -2.24 5.48 11.55
N GLN A 39 -3.12 6.37 12.01
CA GLN A 39 -3.36 6.60 13.43
C GLN A 39 -4.01 5.38 14.11
N LYS A 40 -4.96 4.70 13.43
CA LYS A 40 -5.59 3.46 13.92
C LYS A 40 -4.71 2.21 13.77
N ALA A 41 -3.79 2.19 12.81
CA ALA A 41 -2.90 1.07 12.51
C ALA A 41 -1.60 1.09 13.34
N GLY A 42 -1.42 2.07 14.22
CA GLY A 42 -0.43 1.98 15.29
C GLY A 42 0.46 3.20 15.48
N GLY A 43 -0.11 4.38 15.75
CA GLY A 43 0.67 5.44 16.39
C GLY A 43 1.25 4.94 17.72
N GLY A 44 2.59 4.92 17.86
CA GLY A 44 3.32 4.41 19.03
C GLY A 44 4.31 3.27 18.71
N LYS A 45 4.61 2.41 19.69
CA LYS A 45 5.60 1.31 19.59
C LYS A 45 5.37 0.35 18.39
N GLN A 46 4.13 0.25 17.93
CA GLN A 46 3.74 -0.56 16.78
C GLN A 46 4.21 0.07 15.44
N GLY A 47 4.01 1.37 15.27
CA GLY A 47 4.45 2.12 14.09
C GLY A 47 5.97 2.18 13.99
N THR A 48 6.68 2.32 15.13
CA THR A 48 8.15 2.22 15.15
C THR A 48 8.63 0.82 14.78
N ARG A 49 7.88 -0.24 15.15
CA ARG A 49 8.22 -1.62 14.80
C ARG A 49 8.00 -1.90 13.31
N ARG A 50 6.92 -1.39 12.72
CA ARG A 50 6.69 -1.46 11.26
C ARG A 50 7.74 -0.66 10.48
N ALA A 51 8.05 0.56 10.89
CA ALA A 51 9.09 1.35 10.24
C ALA A 51 10.48 0.67 10.35
N ALA A 52 10.77 0.04 11.49
CA ALA A 52 11.98 -0.77 11.66
C ALA A 52 11.96 -2.02 10.75
N ALA A 53 10.84 -2.72 10.65
CA ALA A 53 10.70 -3.87 9.75
C ALA A 53 10.88 -3.48 8.29
N ASP A 54 10.29 -2.35 7.87
CA ASP A 54 10.45 -1.80 6.51
C ASP A 54 11.92 -1.43 6.22
N THR A 55 12.65 -0.94 7.23
CA THR A 55 14.09 -0.63 7.12
C THR A 55 14.94 -1.90 7.05
N VAL A 56 14.60 -2.92 7.85
CA VAL A 56 15.33 -4.20 7.92
C VAL A 56 15.11 -5.02 6.64
N GLN A 57 13.89 -5.02 6.09
CA GLN A 57 13.57 -5.72 4.84
C GLN A 57 13.84 -4.86 3.59
N GLY A 58 14.08 -3.55 3.75
CA GLY A 58 14.36 -2.63 2.66
C GLY A 58 13.19 -2.40 1.71
N MET A 59 11.96 -2.60 2.18
CA MET A 59 10.72 -2.47 1.41
C MET A 59 9.52 -2.23 2.35
N THR A 60 8.70 -1.24 2.00
CA THR A 60 7.45 -0.94 2.72
C THR A 60 6.33 -1.93 2.33
N LEU A 61 5.32 -2.09 3.20
CA LEU A 61 4.15 -2.92 2.87
C LEU A 61 3.44 -2.43 1.60
N GLN A 62 3.33 -1.11 1.42
CA GLN A 62 2.67 -0.53 0.25
C GLN A 62 3.42 -0.87 -1.04
N GLU A 63 4.76 -0.77 -1.03
CA GLU A 63 5.58 -1.18 -2.17
C GLU A 63 5.43 -2.67 -2.47
N ALA A 64 5.38 -3.52 -1.44
CA ALA A 64 5.19 -4.95 -1.62
C ALA A 64 3.85 -5.28 -2.28
N LEU A 65 2.76 -4.64 -1.84
CA LEU A 65 1.43 -4.79 -2.45
C LEU A 65 1.41 -4.32 -3.90
N GLN A 66 2.11 -3.22 -4.21
CA GLN A 66 2.22 -2.72 -5.58
C GLN A 66 3.02 -3.67 -6.48
N ILE A 67 4.15 -4.19 -6.00
CA ILE A 67 4.99 -5.14 -6.75
C ILE A 67 4.20 -6.41 -7.11
N LEU A 68 3.39 -6.93 -6.18
CA LEU A 68 2.59 -8.13 -6.40
C LEU A 68 1.17 -7.84 -6.93
N ASN A 69 0.87 -6.58 -7.27
CA ASN A 69 -0.43 -6.14 -7.78
C ASN A 69 -1.61 -6.61 -6.92
N LEU A 70 -1.53 -6.33 -5.62
CA LEU A 70 -2.55 -6.68 -4.63
C LEU A 70 -3.19 -5.42 -4.07
N LYS A 71 -4.49 -5.52 -3.75
CA LYS A 71 -5.24 -4.45 -3.08
C LYS A 71 -5.15 -4.51 -1.56
N GLY A 72 -4.84 -5.68 -1.02
CA GLY A 72 -4.75 -5.95 0.41
C GLY A 72 -3.94 -7.22 0.68
N VAL A 73 -3.60 -7.45 1.95
CA VAL A 73 -2.81 -8.61 2.38
C VAL A 73 -3.66 -9.89 2.50
N GLU A 74 -4.97 -9.72 2.59
CA GLU A 74 -5.98 -10.76 2.74
C GLU A 74 -6.21 -11.62 1.48
N ASP A 75 -5.77 -11.16 0.30
CA ASP A 75 -5.95 -11.87 -0.96
C ASP A 75 -4.81 -12.89 -1.18
N VAL A 76 -4.84 -13.96 -0.38
CA VAL A 76 -3.79 -15.01 -0.35
C VAL A 76 -3.73 -15.79 -1.67
N GLU A 77 -4.88 -15.95 -2.36
CA GLU A 77 -4.92 -16.63 -3.66
C GLU A 77 -4.22 -15.79 -4.74
N ALA A 78 -4.57 -14.49 -4.84
CA ALA A 78 -3.89 -13.61 -5.78
C ALA A 78 -2.41 -13.42 -5.42
N LEU A 79 -2.06 -13.42 -4.13
CA LEU A 79 -0.66 -13.33 -3.68
C LEU A 79 0.19 -14.45 -4.29
N GLN A 80 -0.23 -15.71 -4.13
CA GLN A 80 0.54 -16.84 -4.63
C GLN A 80 0.58 -16.86 -6.15
N LYS A 81 -0.56 -16.62 -6.82
CA LYS A 81 -0.66 -16.59 -8.28
C LYS A 81 0.22 -15.50 -8.91
N ASN A 82 0.14 -14.27 -8.40
CA ASN A 82 0.89 -13.14 -8.94
C ASN A 82 2.38 -13.30 -8.65
N TYR A 83 2.75 -13.81 -7.47
CA TYR A 83 4.13 -14.16 -7.14
C TYR A 83 4.70 -15.17 -8.13
N GLU A 84 4.04 -16.30 -8.35
CA GLU A 84 4.53 -17.34 -9.26
C GLU A 84 4.68 -16.81 -10.69
N HIS A 85 3.69 -16.05 -11.16
CA HIS A 85 3.74 -15.43 -12.47
C HIS A 85 4.95 -14.49 -12.63
N LEU A 86 5.10 -13.53 -11.71
CA LEU A 86 6.18 -12.54 -11.75
C LEU A 86 7.55 -13.17 -11.52
N PHE A 87 7.66 -14.16 -10.64
CA PHE A 87 8.91 -14.86 -10.37
C PHE A 87 9.39 -15.64 -11.59
N ASN A 88 8.49 -16.38 -12.24
CA ASN A 88 8.81 -17.18 -13.43
C ASN A 88 9.07 -16.32 -14.67
N ALA A 89 8.36 -15.19 -14.81
CA ALA A 89 8.57 -14.23 -15.90
C ALA A 89 9.93 -13.52 -15.80
N ASN A 90 10.47 -13.37 -14.59
CA ASN A 90 11.76 -12.70 -14.34
C ASN A 90 12.92 -13.67 -14.08
N ASP A 91 12.76 -14.95 -14.40
CA ASP A 91 13.82 -15.95 -14.28
C ASP A 91 15.02 -15.59 -15.16
N LYS A 92 16.23 -15.56 -14.57
CA LYS A 92 17.49 -15.30 -15.27
C LYS A 92 17.71 -16.20 -16.48
N SER A 93 17.36 -17.48 -16.38
CA SER A 93 17.52 -18.47 -17.44
C SER A 93 16.68 -18.15 -18.67
N LYS A 94 15.60 -17.38 -18.51
CA LYS A 94 14.70 -16.93 -19.57
C LYS A 94 14.97 -15.49 -20.03
N GLY A 95 16.12 -14.92 -19.66
CA GLY A 95 16.49 -13.54 -19.97
C GLY A 95 15.89 -12.50 -19.00
N GLY A 96 15.32 -12.94 -17.88
CA GLY A 96 14.81 -12.05 -16.83
C GLY A 96 15.91 -11.42 -15.97
N SER A 97 15.52 -10.44 -15.16
CA SER A 97 16.43 -9.71 -14.27
C SER A 97 16.46 -10.32 -12.88
N PHE A 98 17.65 -10.66 -12.40
CA PHE A 98 17.85 -11.09 -11.01
C PHE A 98 17.30 -10.09 -10.00
N TYR A 99 17.49 -8.82 -10.30
CA TYR A 99 17.14 -7.73 -9.39
C TYR A 99 15.63 -7.68 -9.24
N ILE A 100 14.90 -7.79 -10.35
CA ILE A 100 13.44 -7.81 -10.36
C ILE A 100 12.92 -9.07 -9.69
N GLN A 101 13.46 -10.24 -10.03
CA GLN A 101 13.10 -11.50 -9.36
C GLN A 101 13.33 -11.43 -7.83
N SER A 102 14.46 -10.87 -7.41
CA SER A 102 14.76 -10.64 -5.99
C SER A 102 13.76 -9.69 -5.34
N LYS A 103 13.34 -8.61 -6.03
CA LYS A 103 12.32 -7.68 -5.53
C LYS A 103 10.95 -8.35 -5.37
N VAL A 104 10.58 -9.24 -6.29
CA VAL A 104 9.34 -10.05 -6.20
C VAL A 104 9.39 -10.96 -4.97
N VAL A 105 10.52 -11.61 -4.70
CA VAL A 105 10.72 -12.43 -3.49
C VAL A 105 10.60 -11.59 -2.22
N ARG A 106 11.30 -10.44 -2.15
CA ARG A 106 11.23 -9.56 -0.98
C ARG A 106 9.83 -9.02 -0.73
N ALA A 107 9.07 -8.71 -1.78
CA ALA A 107 7.68 -8.29 -1.66
C ALA A 107 6.82 -9.37 -1.01
N LYS A 108 6.97 -10.63 -1.42
CA LYS A 108 6.26 -11.76 -0.82
C LYS A 108 6.62 -11.92 0.66
N GLU A 109 7.91 -11.93 1.01
CA GLU A 109 8.38 -12.03 2.39
C GLU A 109 7.81 -10.91 3.29
N ARG A 110 7.72 -9.68 2.76
CA ARG A 110 7.17 -8.53 3.50
C ARG A 110 5.67 -8.68 3.80
N ILE A 111 4.91 -9.22 2.85
CA ILE A 111 3.47 -9.46 3.02
C ILE A 111 3.21 -10.64 3.97
N GLU A 112 3.97 -11.73 3.85
CA GLU A 112 3.89 -12.87 4.76
C GLU A 112 4.24 -12.48 6.21
N SER A 113 5.24 -11.62 6.39
CA SER A 113 5.57 -11.07 7.71
C SER A 113 4.40 -10.28 8.30
N GLU A 114 3.70 -9.47 7.50
CA GLU A 114 2.54 -8.71 7.96
C GLU A 114 1.39 -9.65 8.38
N LEU A 115 1.11 -10.69 7.59
CA LEU A 115 0.08 -11.68 7.89
C LEU A 115 0.38 -12.42 9.20
N LYS A 116 1.64 -12.79 9.42
CA LYS A 116 2.08 -13.41 10.67
C LYS A 116 1.91 -12.46 11.87
N ASP A 117 2.35 -11.21 11.73
CA ASP A 117 2.18 -10.20 12.78
C ASP A 117 0.69 -10.00 13.13
N GLN A 118 -0.20 -9.97 12.14
CA GLN A 118 -1.64 -9.85 12.37
C GLN A 118 -2.22 -11.06 13.12
N HIS A 119 -1.78 -12.28 12.77
CA HIS A 119 -2.21 -13.50 13.44
C HIS A 119 -1.73 -13.56 14.90
N ASP A 120 -0.47 -13.22 15.16
CA ASP A 120 0.11 -13.20 16.52
C ASP A 120 -0.59 -12.13 17.40
N MET A 121 -0.95 -10.99 16.82
CA MET A 121 -1.73 -9.94 17.49
C MET A 121 -3.15 -10.43 17.85
N ALA A 122 -3.81 -11.14 16.94
CA ALA A 122 -5.14 -11.68 17.16
C ALA A 122 -5.15 -12.71 18.30
N GLN A 123 -4.19 -13.63 18.31
CA GLN A 123 -4.04 -14.63 19.36
C GLN A 123 -3.78 -13.97 20.72
N LYS A 124 -2.85 -13.01 20.80
CA LYS A 124 -2.54 -12.31 22.05
C LYS A 124 -3.73 -11.54 22.61
N LYS A 125 -4.60 -11.01 21.74
CA LYS A 125 -5.83 -10.32 22.14
C LYS A 125 -6.89 -11.28 22.69
N GLN A 126 -6.99 -12.49 22.14
CA GLN A 126 -7.88 -13.55 22.65
C GLN A 126 -7.43 -14.06 24.01
N THR A 127 -6.12 -14.31 24.20
CA THR A 127 -5.58 -14.75 25.49
C THR A 127 -5.85 -13.74 26.60
N ARG A 128 -5.66 -12.44 26.33
CA ARG A 128 -5.91 -11.37 27.32
C ARG A 128 -7.37 -11.28 27.74
N LYS A 129 -8.32 -11.41 26.80
CA LYS A 129 -9.75 -11.41 27.12
C LYS A 129 -10.13 -12.57 28.04
N ASN A 130 -9.61 -13.77 27.77
CA ASN A 130 -9.91 -14.94 28.60
C ASN A 130 -9.33 -14.82 30.02
N THR A 131 -8.20 -14.13 30.20
CA THR A 131 -7.62 -13.88 31.53
C THR A 131 -8.33 -12.75 32.30
N GLU A 132 -9.04 -11.85 31.62
CA GLU A 132 -9.81 -10.76 32.24
C GLU A 132 -11.26 -11.16 32.62
N GLU A 133 -11.78 -12.25 32.02
CA GLU A 133 -13.11 -12.81 32.32
C GLU A 133 -13.09 -13.94 33.38
N THR A 134 -11.93 -14.24 33.97
CA THR A 134 -11.76 -15.20 35.10
C THR A 134 -11.28 -14.48 36.35
#